data_AF-A0A3C0U3M9-F1
#
_entry.id   AF-A0A3C0U3M9-F1
#
_cell.length_a   1.000
_cell.length_b   1.000
_cell.length_c   1.000
_cell.angle_alpha   90.00
_cell.angle_beta   90.00
_cell.angle_gamma   90.00
#
_symmetry.space_group_name_H-M   'P 1'
#
loop_
_entity.id
_entity.type
_entity.pdbx_description
1 polymer ?
#
loop_
_entity_poly.entity_id
_entity_poly.type
_entity_poly.pdbx_seq_one_letter_code
_entity_poly.pdbx_strand_id
1 'polypeptide(L)'
;RVYSWNELNAAEFENFSSTKILLLLIMLLIVLVASVNISSALVMIVMERRKEIAILKSVGASSSGITTSFLAVGFGAGVGGVLLGIPLGLLVGVNINGLVSFTEKLVNICAKVVYLIGNGNAADFEAVRLLDPAYYLQNIPVTVPFGELLLIVIGTLLLSLLVSAIPAIKGGKEKPLDTLRKM
;
A
#
# COMPACT_ATOMS: atom_id res chain seq x y z
N ARG A 1 -34.16 -26.39 -24.04
CA ARG A 1 -33.92 -25.86 -22.68
C ARG A 1 -33.47 -24.42 -22.84
N VAL A 2 -34.17 -23.46 -22.25
CA VAL A 2 -33.75 -22.05 -22.25
C VAL A 2 -32.71 -21.95 -21.14
N TYR A 3 -31.44 -21.87 -21.53
CA TYR A 3 -30.37 -21.58 -20.57
C TYR A 3 -30.42 -20.09 -20.26
N SER A 4 -30.46 -19.73 -18.99
CA SER A 4 -30.31 -18.34 -18.60
C SER A 4 -28.89 -17.88 -18.90
N TRP A 5 -28.69 -16.63 -19.33
CA TRP A 5 -27.36 -16.10 -19.67
C TRP A 5 -26.35 -16.26 -18.50
N ASN A 6 -26.85 -16.27 -17.26
CA ASN A 6 -26.05 -16.54 -16.05
C ASN A 6 -25.50 -17.98 -15.98
N GLU A 7 -26.23 -18.98 -16.48
CA GLU A 7 -25.78 -20.37 -16.45
C GLU A 7 -24.73 -20.66 -17.54
N LEU A 8 -24.80 -19.97 -18.68
CA LEU A 8 -23.82 -20.13 -19.76
C LEU A 8 -22.48 -19.44 -19.44
N ASN A 9 -22.51 -18.36 -18.65
CA ASN A 9 -21.32 -17.59 -18.28
C ASN A 9 -20.90 -17.81 -16.81
N ALA A 10 -21.48 -18.81 -16.13
CA ALA A 10 -21.18 -19.09 -14.72
C ALA A 10 -19.68 -19.29 -14.46
N ALA A 11 -18.98 -19.98 -15.38
CA ALA A 11 -17.54 -20.17 -15.31
C ALA A 11 -16.75 -18.85 -15.42
N GLU A 12 -17.21 -17.90 -16.23
CA GLU A 12 -16.56 -16.58 -16.33
C GLU A 12 -16.78 -15.75 -15.06
N PHE A 13 -17.99 -15.76 -14.49
CA PHE A 13 -18.27 -15.09 -13.22
C PHE A 13 -17.45 -15.67 -12.06
N GLU A 14 -17.30 -16.99 -12.01
CA GLU A 14 -16.48 -17.66 -11.00
C GLU A 14 -14.99 -17.29 -11.14
N ASN A 15 -14.49 -17.17 -12.37
CA ASN A 15 -13.13 -16.70 -12.65
C ASN A 15 -12.93 -15.25 -12.20
N PHE A 16 -13.84 -14.32 -12.53
CA PHE A 16 -13.73 -12.92 -12.11
C PHE A 16 -13.77 -12.75 -10.59
N SER A 17 -14.67 -13.48 -9.91
CA SER A 17 -14.75 -13.45 -8.44
C SER A 17 -13.46 -13.96 -7.80
N SER A 18 -12.91 -15.06 -8.32
CA SER A 18 -11.66 -15.65 -7.84
C SER A 18 -10.47 -14.71 -8.03
N THR A 19 -10.36 -14.05 -9.20
CA THR A 19 -9.30 -13.06 -9.45
C THR A 19 -9.43 -11.86 -8.51
N LYS A 20 -10.64 -11.34 -8.28
CA LYS A 20 -10.85 -10.23 -7.33
C LYS A 20 -10.41 -10.59 -5.91
N ILE A 21 -10.71 -11.82 -5.46
CA ILE A 21 -10.30 -12.33 -4.16
C ILE A 21 -8.78 -12.44 -4.05
N LEU A 22 -8.09 -12.92 -5.09
CA LEU A 22 -6.64 -13.00 -5.12
C LEU A 22 -5.99 -11.60 -5.01
N LEU A 23 -6.50 -10.62 -5.75
CA LEU A 23 -6.02 -9.23 -5.66
C LEU A 23 -6.24 -8.64 -4.28
N LEU A 24 -7.39 -8.91 -3.65
CA LEU A 24 -7.67 -8.49 -2.28
C LEU A 24 -6.70 -9.13 -1.28
N LEU A 25 -6.38 -10.43 -1.44
CA LEU A 25 -5.41 -11.13 -0.60
C LEU A 25 -4.03 -10.48 -0.71
N ILE A 26 -3.56 -10.21 -1.93
CA ILE A 26 -2.27 -9.54 -2.16
C ILE A 26 -2.25 -8.15 -1.52
N MET A 27 -3.31 -7.36 -1.71
CA MET A 27 -3.45 -6.04 -1.09
C MET A 27 -3.38 -6.14 0.44
N LEU A 28 -4.10 -7.09 1.04
CA LEU A 28 -4.10 -7.32 2.48
C LEU A 28 -2.70 -7.68 2.98
N LEU A 29 -1.95 -8.52 2.25
CA LEU A 29 -0.58 -8.89 2.60
C LEU A 29 0.35 -7.67 2.59
N ILE A 30 0.26 -6.82 1.57
CA ILE A 30 1.07 -5.59 1.46
C ILE A 30 0.77 -4.65 2.63
N VAL A 31 -0.51 -4.45 2.95
CA VAL A 31 -0.94 -3.62 4.08
C VAL A 31 -0.44 -4.20 5.41
N LEU A 32 -0.46 -5.53 5.56
CA LEU A 32 0.08 -6.22 6.74
C LEU A 32 1.58 -5.96 6.88
N VAL A 33 2.38 -6.17 5.83
CA VAL A 33 3.84 -5.90 5.84
C VAL A 33 4.12 -4.44 6.15
N ALA A 34 3.39 -3.51 5.55
CA ALA A 34 3.52 -2.08 5.82
C ALA A 34 3.21 -1.74 7.30
N SER A 35 2.18 -2.35 7.87
CA SER A 35 1.81 -2.15 9.28
C SER A 35 2.91 -2.63 10.23
N VAL A 36 3.52 -3.79 9.98
CA VAL A 36 4.65 -4.32 10.76
C VAL A 36 5.85 -3.37 10.69
N ASN A 37 6.08 -2.75 9.53
CA ASN A 37 7.14 -1.76 9.37
C ASN A 37 6.89 -0.52 10.24
N ILE A 38 5.66 0.00 10.26
CA ILE A 38 5.26 1.11 11.15
C ILE A 38 5.49 0.72 12.62
N SER A 39 5.10 -0.49 13.01
CA SER A 39 5.34 -0.99 14.38
C SER A 39 6.83 -0.99 14.73
N SER A 40 7.67 -1.50 13.83
CA SER A 40 9.12 -1.55 14.00
C SER A 40 9.72 -0.14 14.16
N ALA A 41 9.30 0.81 13.33
CA ALA A 41 9.72 2.20 13.41
C ALA A 41 9.28 2.87 14.72
N LEU A 42 8.04 2.61 15.18
CA LEU A 42 7.56 3.12 16.46
C LEU A 42 8.35 2.55 17.64
N VAL A 43 8.67 1.25 17.64
CA VAL A 43 9.55 0.66 18.65
C VAL A 43 10.90 1.36 18.66
N MET A 44 11.50 1.58 17.49
CA MET A 44 12.79 2.28 17.39
C MET A 44 12.73 3.69 18.00
N ILE A 45 11.71 4.49 17.66
CA ILE A 45 11.52 5.83 18.23
C ILE A 45 11.36 5.78 19.75
N VAL A 46 10.60 4.80 20.27
CA VAL A 46 10.47 4.61 21.73
C VAL A 46 11.83 4.34 22.35
N MET A 47 12.65 3.46 21.74
CA MET A 47 13.98 3.12 22.24
C MET A 47 14.91 4.35 22.29
N GLU A 48 14.95 5.15 21.23
CA GLU A 48 15.78 6.35 21.14
C GLU A 48 15.39 7.41 22.19
N ARG A 49 14.08 7.56 22.43
CA ARG A 49 13.54 8.56 23.38
C ARG A 49 13.41 8.04 24.81
N ARG A 50 13.91 6.85 25.14
CA ARG A 50 13.82 6.24 26.48
C ARG A 50 14.29 7.15 27.62
N LYS A 51 15.37 7.90 27.41
CA LYS A 51 15.93 8.81 28.44
C LYS A 51 14.95 9.93 28.78
N GLU A 52 14.36 10.55 27.77
CA GLU A 52 13.39 11.63 27.92
C GLU A 52 12.13 11.12 28.66
N ILE A 53 11.65 9.92 28.29
CA ILE A 53 10.51 9.26 28.94
C ILE A 53 10.79 8.97 30.42
N ALA A 54 12.00 8.50 30.75
CA ALA A 54 12.41 8.22 32.13
C ALA A 54 12.45 9.50 32.99
N ILE A 55 12.97 10.60 32.44
CA ILE A 55 12.95 11.92 33.10
C ILE A 55 11.51 12.37 33.33
N LEU A 56 10.65 12.28 32.30
CA LEU A 56 9.24 12.68 32.42
C LEU A 56 8.51 11.87 33.52
N LYS A 57 8.76 10.56 33.61
CA LYS A 57 8.21 9.71 34.67
C LYS A 57 8.73 10.08 36.05
N SER A 58 10.00 10.46 36.19
CA SER A 58 10.55 10.89 37.49
C SER A 58 9.93 12.19 38.01
N VAL A 59 9.45 13.06 37.12
CA VAL A 59 8.74 14.30 37.46
C VAL A 59 7.24 14.08 37.70
N GLY A 60 6.75 12.83 37.58
CA GLY A 60 5.37 12.45 37.91
C GLY A 60 4.44 12.22 36.71
N ALA A 61 4.97 12.12 35.49
CA ALA A 61 4.15 11.81 34.31
C ALA A 61 3.50 10.41 34.41
N SER A 62 2.21 10.33 34.09
CA SER A 62 1.48 9.07 34.12
C SER A 62 1.87 8.16 32.93
N SER A 63 1.97 6.85 33.18
CA SER A 63 2.24 5.86 32.13
C SER A 63 1.19 5.87 31.01
N SER A 64 -0.05 6.27 31.33
CA SER A 64 -1.14 6.41 30.37
C SER A 64 -0.92 7.58 29.39
N GLY A 65 -0.39 8.72 29.86
CA GLY A 65 -0.05 9.85 29.00
C GLY A 65 1.03 9.49 27.97
N ILE A 66 2.02 8.71 28.39
CA ILE A 66 3.11 8.23 27.53
C ILE A 66 2.55 7.28 26.45
N THR A 67 1.72 6.30 26.84
CA THR A 67 1.07 5.39 25.88
C THR A 67 0.18 6.13 24.89
N THR A 68 -0.57 7.14 25.34
CA THR A 68 -1.46 7.94 24.47
C THR A 68 -0.68 8.75 23.44
N SER A 69 0.47 9.32 23.83
CA SER A 69 1.35 10.05 22.91
C SER A 69 1.86 9.14 21.78
N PHE A 70 2.33 7.93 22.10
CA PHE A 70 2.77 6.98 21.08
C PHE A 70 1.65 6.50 20.17
N LEU A 71 0.45 6.30 20.72
CA LEU A 71 -0.73 5.94 19.95
C LEU A 71 -1.12 7.08 18.98
N ALA A 72 -1.01 8.34 19.41
CA ALA A 72 -1.23 9.51 18.55
C ALA A 72 -0.20 9.62 17.41
N VAL A 73 1.07 9.29 17.66
CA VAL A 73 2.11 9.24 16.60
C VAL A 73 1.80 8.16 15.57
N GLY A 74 1.43 6.95 16.00
CA GLY A 74 1.05 5.87 15.08
C GLY A 74 -0.21 6.19 14.28
N PHE A 75 -1.23 6.76 14.93
CA PHE A 75 -2.43 7.24 14.24
C PHE A 75 -2.09 8.35 13.23
N GLY A 76 -1.24 9.30 13.60
CA GLY A 76 -0.76 10.36 12.70
C GLY A 76 -0.03 9.82 11.48
N ALA A 77 0.82 8.79 11.65
CA ALA A 77 1.48 8.11 10.55
C ALA A 77 0.48 7.41 9.62
N GLY A 78 -0.54 6.75 10.17
CA GLY A 78 -1.63 6.12 9.40
C GLY A 78 -2.45 7.15 8.61
N VAL A 79 -2.87 8.24 9.25
CA VAL A 79 -3.61 9.33 8.61
C VAL A 79 -2.78 10.00 7.51
N GLY A 80 -1.52 10.30 7.78
CA GLY A 80 -0.60 10.86 6.78
C GLY A 80 -0.43 9.93 5.56
N GLY A 81 -0.31 8.62 5.81
CA GLY A 81 -0.25 7.61 4.75
C GLY A 81 -1.52 7.58 3.89
N VAL A 82 -2.71 7.65 4.50
CA VAL A 82 -3.98 7.70 3.77
C VAL A 82 -4.14 8.99 2.97
N LEU A 83 -3.81 10.14 3.58
CA LEU A 83 -3.92 11.45 2.96
C LEU A 83 -3.03 11.60 1.73
N LEU A 84 -1.85 10.99 1.73
CA LEU A 84 -0.96 10.98 0.56
C LEU A 84 -1.26 9.83 -0.39
N GLY A 85 -1.63 8.67 0.14
CA GLY A 85 -1.84 7.44 -0.61
C GLY A 85 -3.08 7.48 -1.51
N ILE A 86 -4.23 7.97 -1.00
CA ILE A 86 -5.46 8.04 -1.82
C ILE A 86 -5.27 8.95 -3.04
N PRO A 87 -4.82 10.23 -2.90
CA PRO A 87 -4.69 11.10 -4.07
C PRO A 87 -3.69 10.56 -5.08
N LEU A 88 -2.55 10.03 -4.62
CA LEU A 88 -1.55 9.43 -5.51
C LEU A 88 -2.10 8.19 -6.22
N GLY A 89 -2.76 7.29 -5.49
CA GLY A 89 -3.37 6.09 -6.04
C GLY A 89 -4.48 6.41 -7.04
N LEU A 90 -5.31 7.41 -6.75
CA LEU A 90 -6.39 7.85 -7.64
C LEU A 90 -5.83 8.51 -8.91
N LEU A 91 -4.80 9.35 -8.78
CA LEU A 91 -4.12 9.99 -9.90
C LEU A 91 -3.54 8.94 -10.85
N VAL A 92 -2.83 7.94 -10.29
CA VAL A 92 -2.29 6.80 -11.04
C VAL A 92 -3.39 5.97 -11.68
N GLY A 93 -4.46 5.68 -10.93
CA GLY A 93 -5.60 4.90 -11.41
C GLY A 93 -6.30 5.56 -12.60
N VAL A 94 -6.66 6.84 -12.49
CA VAL A 94 -7.34 7.57 -13.57
C VAL A 94 -6.44 7.76 -14.80
N ASN A 95 -5.12 7.86 -14.59
CA ASN A 95 -4.15 8.01 -15.68
C ASN A 95 -3.53 6.68 -16.13
N ILE A 96 -4.21 5.55 -15.93
CA ILE A 96 -3.69 4.22 -16.33
C ILE A 96 -3.34 4.16 -17.82
N ASN A 97 -4.15 4.79 -18.68
CA ASN A 97 -3.89 4.86 -20.12
C ASN A 97 -2.58 5.61 -20.42
N GLY A 98 -2.28 6.67 -19.66
CA GLY A 98 -1.02 7.41 -19.76
C GLY A 98 0.18 6.57 -19.32
N LEU A 99 0.04 5.79 -18.24
CA LEU A 99 1.07 4.85 -17.77
C LEU A 99 1.36 3.75 -18.78
N VAL A 100 0.32 3.20 -19.40
CA VAL A 100 0.46 2.23 -20.49
C VAL A 100 1.22 2.84 -21.65
N SER A 101 0.80 4.01 -22.15
CA SER A 101 1.48 4.66 -23.27
C SER A 101 2.93 5.03 -22.96
N PHE A 102 3.21 5.41 -21.72
CA PHE A 102 4.58 5.65 -21.26
C PHE A 102 5.41 4.37 -21.27
N THR A 103 4.84 3.26 -20.79
CA THR A 103 5.50 1.95 -20.79
C THR A 103 5.73 1.46 -22.22
N GLU A 104 4.76 1.63 -23.12
CA GLU A 104 4.89 1.30 -24.54
C GLU A 104 6.01 2.10 -25.22
N LYS A 105 6.10 3.41 -24.93
CA LYS A 105 7.20 4.25 -25.43
C LYS A 105 8.55 3.78 -24.90
N LEU A 106 8.65 3.47 -23.61
CA LEU A 106 9.91 2.97 -23.02
C LEU A 106 10.32 1.63 -23.65
N VAL A 107 9.39 0.69 -23.78
CA VAL A 107 9.64 -0.62 -24.40
C VAL A 107 10.07 -0.45 -25.85
N ASN A 108 9.40 0.40 -26.63
CA ASN A 108 9.76 0.65 -28.03
C ASN A 108 11.10 1.37 -28.18
N ILE A 109 11.47 2.27 -27.26
CA ILE A 109 12.80 2.88 -27.24
C ILE A 109 13.86 1.81 -26.99
N CYS A 110 13.68 0.96 -25.97
CA CYS A 110 14.62 -0.11 -25.64
C CYS A 110 14.74 -1.13 -26.79
N ALA A 111 13.62 -1.58 -27.34
CA ALA A 111 13.60 -2.53 -28.45
C ALA A 111 14.26 -1.95 -29.71
N LYS A 112 14.01 -0.67 -30.02
CA LYS A 112 14.67 0.01 -31.15
C LYS A 112 16.19 0.14 -30.93
N VAL A 113 16.63 0.42 -29.71
CA VAL A 113 18.05 0.46 -29.35
C VAL A 113 18.69 -0.92 -29.54
N VAL A 114 18.04 -2.00 -29.09
CA VAL A 114 18.55 -3.37 -29.27
C VAL A 114 18.63 -3.75 -30.76
N TYR A 115 17.60 -3.43 -31.55
CA TYR A 115 17.59 -3.69 -33.00
C TYR A 115 18.65 -2.88 -33.76
N LEU A 116 18.91 -1.63 -33.35
CA LEU A 116 19.99 -0.80 -33.91
C LEU A 116 21.38 -1.33 -33.56
N ILE A 117 21.58 -1.85 -32.34
CA ILE A 117 22.85 -2.46 -31.92
C ILE A 117 23.10 -3.77 -32.68
N GLY A 118 22.04 -4.53 -32.99
CA GLY A 118 22.10 -5.78 -33.76
C GLY A 118 22.31 -5.64 -35.28
N ASN A 119 22.59 -4.43 -35.79
CA ASN A 119 22.78 -4.12 -37.22
C ASN A 119 21.50 -4.31 -38.08
N GLY A 120 20.32 -4.03 -37.52
CA GLY A 120 19.05 -3.97 -38.25
C GLY A 120 18.76 -2.56 -38.79
N ASN A 121 18.21 -2.46 -40.00
CA ASN A 121 17.73 -1.18 -40.54
C ASN A 121 16.50 -0.70 -39.75
N ALA A 122 16.49 0.57 -39.35
CA ALA A 122 15.40 1.17 -38.56
C ALA A 122 14.03 1.21 -39.26
N ALA A 123 13.96 0.84 -40.54
CA ALA A 123 12.76 0.84 -41.36
C ALA A 123 11.86 -0.38 -41.14
N ASP A 124 12.41 -1.52 -40.69
CA ASP A 124 11.67 -2.77 -40.47
C ASP A 124 11.25 -2.98 -39.00
N PHE A 125 11.38 -1.93 -38.17
CA PHE A 125 11.04 -2.03 -36.76
C PHE A 125 9.52 -1.99 -36.58
N GLU A 126 8.93 -3.16 -36.34
CA GLU A 126 7.55 -3.28 -35.89
C GLU A 126 7.46 -2.84 -34.42
N ALA A 127 6.75 -1.73 -34.17
CA ALA A 127 6.56 -1.22 -32.82
C ALA A 127 5.74 -2.22 -32.00
N VAL A 128 6.28 -2.62 -30.84
CA VAL A 128 5.58 -3.45 -29.87
C VAL A 128 4.46 -2.63 -29.26
N ARG A 129 3.22 -3.02 -29.53
CA ARG A 129 2.01 -2.42 -28.93
C ARG A 129 1.57 -3.29 -27.76
N LEU A 130 1.53 -2.71 -26.56
CA LEU A 130 1.20 -3.44 -25.34
C LEU A 130 -0.31 -3.74 -25.23
N LEU A 131 -1.16 -2.84 -25.72
CA LEU A 131 -2.60 -3.08 -25.87
C LEU A 131 -2.99 -2.98 -27.35
N ASP A 132 -2.86 -4.09 -28.05
CA ASP A 132 -3.42 -4.22 -29.40
C ASP A 132 -4.95 -4.36 -29.30
N PRO A 133 -5.75 -3.45 -29.92
CA PRO A 133 -7.21 -3.56 -29.95
C PRO A 133 -7.73 -4.88 -30.53
N ALA A 134 -6.91 -5.62 -31.27
CA ALA A 134 -7.27 -6.95 -31.78
C ALA A 134 -7.38 -8.02 -30.69
N TYR A 135 -6.67 -7.86 -29.57
CA TYR A 135 -6.61 -8.85 -28.48
C TYR A 135 -6.98 -8.29 -27.11
N TYR A 136 -6.90 -6.97 -26.91
CA TYR A 136 -7.15 -6.30 -25.64
C TYR A 136 -8.14 -5.14 -25.78
N LEU A 137 -8.55 -4.59 -24.64
CA LEU A 137 -9.38 -3.40 -24.59
C LEU A 137 -8.57 -2.15 -24.99
N GLN A 138 -9.11 -1.34 -25.90
CA GLN A 138 -8.47 -0.09 -26.34
C GLN A 138 -8.29 0.94 -25.20
N ASN A 139 -9.17 0.90 -24.19
CA ASN A 139 -9.05 1.69 -22.97
C ASN A 139 -9.58 0.88 -21.79
N ILE A 140 -8.90 0.98 -20.64
CA ILE A 140 -9.39 0.36 -19.40
C ILE A 140 -10.35 1.36 -18.74
N PRO A 141 -11.66 1.06 -18.64
CA PRO A 141 -12.58 1.94 -17.93
C PRO A 141 -12.29 1.85 -16.42
N VAL A 142 -11.90 2.98 -15.83
CA VAL A 142 -11.63 3.08 -14.40
C VAL A 142 -12.87 3.63 -13.71
N THR A 143 -13.70 2.74 -13.19
CA THR A 143 -14.78 3.12 -12.27
C THR A 143 -14.23 3.16 -10.86
N VAL A 144 -14.41 4.27 -10.14
CA VAL A 144 -13.96 4.41 -8.74
C VAL A 144 -15.15 4.13 -7.82
N PRO A 145 -15.28 2.91 -7.26
CA PRO A 145 -16.32 2.63 -6.28
C PRO A 145 -15.96 3.30 -4.94
N PHE A 146 -16.64 4.41 -4.63
CA PHE A 146 -16.43 5.14 -3.37
C PHE A 146 -16.63 4.25 -2.13
N GLY A 147 -17.55 3.30 -2.18
CA GLY A 147 -17.83 2.38 -1.07
C GLY A 147 -16.66 1.45 -0.74
N GLU A 148 -16.03 0.85 -1.75
CA GLU A 148 -14.87 -0.03 -1.54
C GLU A 148 -13.66 0.77 -1.05
N LEU A 149 -13.46 1.96 -1.61
CA LEU A 149 -12.38 2.86 -1.21
C LEU A 149 -12.52 3.28 0.27
N LEU A 150 -13.73 3.66 0.68
CA LEU A 150 -14.01 4.04 2.07
C LEU A 150 -13.80 2.86 3.04
N LEU A 151 -14.20 1.65 2.64
CA LEU A 151 -13.97 0.43 3.44
C LEU A 151 -12.47 0.17 3.62
N ILE A 152 -11.66 0.31 2.57
CA ILE A 152 -10.20 0.15 2.64
C ILE A 152 -9.58 1.19 3.57
N VAL A 153 -10.02 2.45 3.49
CA VAL A 153 -9.51 3.52 4.34
C VAL A 153 -9.78 3.25 5.82
N ILE A 154 -11.02 2.91 6.15
CA ILE A 154 -11.39 2.58 7.53
C ILE A 154 -10.61 1.34 8.00
N GLY A 155 -10.55 0.29 7.18
CA GLY A 155 -9.81 -0.93 7.51
C GLY A 155 -8.33 -0.68 7.76
N THR A 156 -7.71 0.17 6.94
CA THR A 156 -6.28 0.50 7.06
C THR A 156 -6.00 1.36 8.29
N LEU A 157 -6.86 2.33 8.60
CA LEU A 157 -6.74 3.15 9.81
C LEU A 157 -6.93 2.30 11.08
N LEU A 158 -7.91 1.40 11.09
CA LEU A 158 -8.12 0.48 12.20
C LEU A 158 -6.93 -0.45 12.39
N LEU A 159 -6.40 -1.01 11.30
CA LEU A 159 -5.23 -1.88 11.35
C LEU A 159 -4.00 -1.12 11.87
N SER A 160 -3.76 0.10 11.36
CA SER A 160 -2.66 0.95 11.82
C SER A 160 -2.74 1.23 13.33
N LEU A 161 -3.94 1.51 13.83
CA LEU A 161 -4.19 1.78 15.24
C LEU A 161 -3.96 0.54 16.10
N LEU A 162 -4.44 -0.64 15.66
CA LEU A 162 -4.20 -1.92 16.33
C LEU A 162 -2.71 -2.26 16.40
N VAL A 163 -2.00 -2.07 15.28
CA VAL A 163 -0.58 -2.41 15.18
C VAL A 163 0.29 -1.43 15.97
N SER A 164 -0.09 -0.15 16.04
CA SER A 164 0.56 0.86 16.89
C SER A 164 0.29 0.68 18.38
N ALA A 165 -0.79 0.02 18.78
CA ALA A 165 -1.12 -0.16 20.19
C ALA A 165 -0.07 -1.03 20.93
N ILE A 166 0.49 -2.04 20.24
CA ILE A 166 1.51 -2.95 20.79
C ILE A 166 2.76 -2.18 21.28
N PRO A 167 3.45 -1.38 20.45
CA PRO A 167 4.62 -0.61 20.91
C PRO A 167 4.25 0.47 21.92
N ALA A 168 3.09 1.11 21.80
CA ALA A 168 2.64 2.17 22.70
C ALA A 168 2.44 1.67 24.15
N ILE A 169 1.84 0.49 24.31
CA ILE A 169 1.66 -0.14 25.63
C ILE A 169 3.01 -0.62 26.18
N LYS A 170 3.87 -1.18 25.32
CA LYS A 170 5.18 -1.66 25.73
C LYS A 170 6.08 -0.52 26.21
N GLY A 171 6.13 0.60 25.50
CA GLY A 171 6.88 1.79 25.89
C GLY A 171 6.39 2.43 27.20
N GLY A 172 5.07 2.45 27.42
CA GLY A 172 4.47 2.98 28.66
C GLY A 172 4.80 2.16 29.91
N LYS A 173 5.10 0.85 29.78
CA LYS A 173 5.43 -0.03 30.90
C LYS A 173 6.91 -0.06 31.27
N GLU A 174 7.77 0.65 30.54
CA GLU A 174 9.21 0.68 30.82
C GLU A 174 9.49 1.33 32.19
N LYS A 175 10.26 0.62 33.03
CA LYS A 175 10.60 1.05 34.39
C LYS A 175 11.80 2.00 34.35
N PRO A 176 11.69 3.22 34.93
CA PRO A 176 12.77 4.21 34.90
C PRO A 176 14.09 3.71 35.50
N LEU A 177 13.99 2.88 36.55
CA LEU A 177 15.14 2.40 37.32
C LEU A 177 16.05 1.46 36.51
N ASP A 178 15.47 0.58 35.69
CA ASP A 178 16.23 -0.36 34.84
C ASP A 178 16.94 0.36 33.68
N THR A 179 16.40 1.51 33.28
CA THR A 179 16.99 2.33 32.21
C THR A 179 18.20 3.11 32.72
N LEU A 180 18.11 3.66 33.94
CA LEU A 180 19.20 4.39 34.59
C LEU A 180 20.32 3.46 35.09
N ARG A 181 20.03 2.18 35.36
CA ARG A 181 21.02 1.20 35.82
C ARG A 181 21.82 0.53 34.68
N LYS A 182 21.28 0.50 33.45
CA LYS A 182 21.95 -0.03 32.25
C LYS A 182 22.79 1.03 31.51
N MET A 183 22.78 2.26 31.98
CA MET A 183 23.60 3.37 31.48
C MET A 183 24.88 3.51 32.29
#